data_AF-A0A662T3U1-F1
#
_entry.id   AF-A0A662T3U1-F1
#
_cell.length_a   1.000
_cell.length_b   1.000
_cell.length_c   1.000
_cell.angle_alpha   90.00
_cell.angle_beta   90.00
_cell.angle_gamma   90.00
#
_symmetry.space_group_name_H-M   'P 1'
#
loop_
_entity.id
_entity.type
_entity.pdbx_description
1 polymer ?
#
loop_
_entity_poly.entity_id
_entity_poly.type
_entity_poly.pdbx_seq_one_letter_code
_entity_poly.pdbx_strand_id
1 'polypeptide(L)'
;MKAEDILFLLVLLLFVQGYLFQNVFPALLAFLIVVYIVYLRLEFLPRINASREMDTKLTEGEKVKSKLKLKNLTNKKLVVKVIEELPFGFKSEEPTIKLGEWEEKEVEYFVIPKRGKYTVAGPRLQVKDLRGLYYTDYQVPSKIEVEVYPSIEKIKEDAKTEENIRLATTYQKILMGLQTLEIHSLRRFQPGDETKHIDWKATARLGELIVKDFLREIEGDIYIILDAGREMRKSIRKSKIDYATTLTLQLLHVLQNYRVGLIVYDDYGVINRIEASKSPDQIKKAVKSLAISPIFANLIPVRATFDLKIPDESRKFLAKIMPIFKGKKSFATGLIEAISVLPSAAFLIFISDIIAHTGELIKVLSELKDKYKILLITPNPILFYDESKLNKETLLWLYKRYLEREELIRKLNRIVPTLDLGPSDLIDVVRGALK
;
A
#
# COMPACT_ATOMS: atom_id res chain seq x y z
N MET A 1 -30.33 -16.03 9.94
CA MET A 1 -30.97 -17.22 10.53
C MET A 1 -30.32 -18.44 9.92
N LYS A 2 -29.88 -19.38 10.75
CA LYS A 2 -29.38 -20.67 10.28
C LYS A 2 -30.55 -21.49 9.75
N ALA A 3 -30.26 -22.50 8.91
CA ALA A 3 -31.29 -23.41 8.41
C ALA A 3 -32.02 -24.14 9.56
N GLU A 4 -31.30 -24.44 10.65
CA GLU A 4 -31.89 -25.01 11.87
C GLU A 4 -32.98 -24.12 12.48
N ASP A 5 -32.75 -22.79 12.55
CA ASP A 5 -33.69 -21.84 13.15
C ASP A 5 -35.03 -21.81 12.39
N ILE A 6 -34.98 -21.93 11.06
CA ILE A 6 -36.18 -21.95 10.21
C ILE A 6 -37.00 -23.21 10.47
N LEU A 7 -36.33 -24.36 10.62
CA LEU A 7 -37.02 -25.61 10.94
C LEU A 7 -37.62 -25.59 12.35
N PHE A 8 -36.92 -25.03 13.34
CA PHE A 8 -37.48 -24.86 14.69
C PHE A 8 -38.66 -23.90 14.72
N LEU A 9 -38.62 -22.83 13.92
CA LEU A 9 -39.77 -21.93 13.76
C LEU A 9 -40.96 -22.65 13.11
N LEU A 10 -40.72 -23.46 12.08
CA LEU A 10 -41.77 -24.27 11.45
C LEU A 10 -42.40 -25.26 12.44
N VAL A 11 -41.57 -25.95 13.22
CA VAL A 11 -42.01 -26.84 14.31
C VAL A 11 -42.90 -26.09 15.31
N LEU A 12 -42.48 -24.90 15.74
CA LEU A 12 -43.26 -24.06 16.65
C LEU A 12 -44.62 -23.69 16.05
N LEU A 13 -44.66 -23.25 14.79
CA LEU A 13 -45.89 -22.89 14.09
C LEU A 13 -46.84 -24.07 13.95
N LEU A 14 -46.32 -25.26 13.64
CA LEU A 14 -47.13 -26.49 13.52
C LEU A 14 -47.72 -26.92 14.88
N PHE A 15 -46.97 -26.78 15.97
CA PHE A 15 -47.53 -27.02 17.32
C PHE A 15 -48.62 -26.01 17.67
N VAL A 16 -48.40 -24.71 17.41
CA VAL A 16 -49.40 -23.66 17.65
C VAL A 16 -50.66 -23.91 16.82
N GLN A 17 -50.51 -24.25 15.55
CA GLN A 17 -51.64 -24.61 14.69
C GLN A 17 -52.39 -25.83 15.21
N GLY A 18 -51.68 -26.91 15.57
CA GLY A 18 -52.30 -28.12 16.12
C GLY A 18 -53.11 -27.83 17.39
N TYR A 19 -52.58 -26.97 18.26
CA TYR A 19 -53.26 -26.53 19.48
C TYR A 19 -54.50 -25.68 19.19
N LEU A 20 -54.38 -24.64 18.34
CA LEU A 20 -55.47 -23.70 18.06
C LEU A 20 -56.66 -24.36 17.35
N PHE A 21 -56.39 -25.29 16.43
CA PHE A 21 -57.42 -25.97 15.64
C PHE A 21 -57.85 -27.32 16.23
N GLN A 22 -57.35 -27.69 17.43
CA GLN A 22 -57.61 -28.98 18.08
C GLN A 22 -57.34 -30.18 17.14
N ASN A 23 -56.31 -30.06 16.30
CA ASN A 23 -55.96 -31.04 15.29
C ASN A 23 -54.61 -31.70 15.63
N VAL A 24 -54.60 -33.02 15.74
CA VAL A 24 -53.40 -33.78 16.12
C VAL A 24 -52.39 -33.88 14.97
N PHE A 25 -52.83 -33.80 13.71
CA PHE A 25 -51.95 -34.01 12.56
C PHE A 25 -50.76 -33.01 12.47
N PRO A 26 -50.95 -31.68 12.63
CA PRO A 26 -49.84 -30.73 12.65
C PRO A 26 -48.85 -30.99 13.80
N ALA A 27 -49.34 -31.34 14.99
CA ALA A 27 -48.50 -31.63 16.15
C ALA A 27 -47.68 -32.92 15.95
N LEU A 28 -48.27 -33.95 15.33
CA LEU A 28 -47.56 -35.18 14.97
C LEU A 28 -46.46 -34.92 13.93
N LEU A 29 -46.76 -34.12 12.91
CA LEU A 29 -45.77 -33.70 11.91
C LEU A 29 -44.63 -32.91 12.56
N ALA A 30 -44.94 -31.97 13.45
CA ALA A 30 -43.95 -31.22 14.21
C ALA A 30 -43.04 -32.15 15.03
N PHE A 31 -43.61 -33.13 15.72
CA PHE A 31 -42.86 -34.14 16.47
C PHE A 31 -41.93 -34.96 15.58
N LEU A 32 -42.40 -35.45 14.43
CA LEU A 32 -41.56 -36.18 13.47
C LEU A 32 -40.40 -35.33 12.94
N ILE A 33 -40.64 -34.04 12.67
CA ILE A 33 -39.60 -33.10 12.26
C ILE A 33 -38.56 -32.94 13.38
N VAL A 34 -38.99 -32.81 14.65
CA VAL A 34 -38.07 -32.72 15.79
C VAL A 34 -37.21 -33.98 15.90
N VAL A 35 -37.82 -35.17 15.84
CA VAL A 35 -37.09 -36.45 15.87
C VAL A 35 -36.06 -36.51 14.75
N TYR A 36 -36.43 -36.08 13.54
CA TYR A 36 -35.52 -36.04 12.40
C TYR A 36 -34.36 -35.04 12.60
N ILE A 37 -34.63 -33.85 13.11
CA ILE A 37 -33.61 -32.82 13.41
C ILE A 37 -32.62 -33.34 14.47
N VAL A 38 -33.12 -33.98 15.54
CA VAL A 38 -32.29 -34.57 16.59
C VAL A 38 -31.46 -35.72 16.05
N TYR A 39 -32.05 -36.62 15.24
CA TYR A 39 -31.33 -37.69 14.56
C TYR A 39 -30.16 -37.14 13.73
N LEU A 40 -30.42 -36.12 12.89
CA LEU A 40 -29.38 -35.47 12.09
C LEU A 40 -28.30 -34.79 12.95
N ARG A 41 -28.67 -34.22 14.11
CA ARG A 41 -27.71 -33.59 15.02
C ARG A 41 -26.75 -34.61 15.62
N LEU A 42 -27.28 -35.77 16.02
CA LEU A 42 -26.48 -36.86 16.58
C LEU A 42 -25.54 -37.48 15.54
N GLU A 43 -25.95 -37.53 14.27
CA GLU A 43 -25.07 -37.95 13.17
C GLU A 43 -23.96 -36.92 12.85
N PHE A 44 -24.21 -35.63 13.11
CA PHE A 44 -23.29 -34.56 12.75
C PHE A 44 -22.21 -34.33 13.82
N LEU A 45 -21.24 -35.25 13.84
CA LEU A 45 -20.01 -35.13 14.62
C LEU A 45 -18.80 -35.11 13.68
N PRO A 46 -18.66 -34.07 12.83
CA PRO A 46 -17.58 -34.02 11.85
C PRO A 46 -16.24 -34.00 12.57
N ARG A 47 -15.23 -34.69 12.02
CA ARG A 47 -13.84 -34.60 12.45
C ARG A 47 -12.99 -34.49 11.19
N ILE A 48 -12.20 -33.43 11.10
CA ILE A 48 -11.36 -33.16 9.93
C ILE A 48 -9.95 -32.82 10.40
N ASN A 49 -8.95 -33.33 9.69
CA ASN A 49 -7.58 -32.83 9.80
C ASN A 49 -7.26 -32.02 8.56
N ALA A 50 -6.55 -30.92 8.73
CA ALA A 50 -6.26 -30.01 7.64
C ALA A 50 -4.91 -29.31 7.82
N SER A 51 -4.18 -29.17 6.72
CA SER A 51 -2.92 -28.42 6.67
C SER A 51 -2.86 -27.56 5.41
N ARG A 52 -2.25 -26.38 5.53
CA ARG A 52 -2.06 -25.43 4.43
C ARG A 52 -0.59 -25.29 4.08
N GLU A 53 -0.30 -25.29 2.79
CA GLU A 53 0.99 -24.95 2.19
C GLU A 53 0.80 -23.78 1.21
N MET A 54 1.65 -22.76 1.32
CA MET A 54 1.63 -21.58 0.45
C MET A 54 3.03 -20.97 0.41
N ASP A 55 3.39 -20.37 -0.71
CA ASP A 55 4.65 -19.65 -0.85
C ASP A 55 4.72 -18.44 0.10
N THR A 56 5.92 -18.17 0.61
CA THR A 56 6.18 -17.08 1.57
C THR A 56 6.65 -15.80 0.90
N LYS A 57 7.18 -15.88 -0.33
CA LYS A 57 7.63 -14.73 -1.13
C LYS A 57 6.73 -14.58 -2.33
N LEU A 58 5.92 -13.53 -2.33
CA LEU A 58 4.88 -13.31 -3.33
C LEU A 58 5.07 -11.99 -4.06
N THR A 59 4.35 -11.82 -5.17
CA THR A 59 4.31 -10.57 -5.93
C THR A 59 2.91 -9.97 -5.92
N GLU A 60 2.83 -8.66 -5.74
CA GLU A 60 1.56 -7.92 -5.61
C GLU A 60 0.65 -8.11 -6.84
N GLY A 61 -0.56 -8.57 -6.58
CA GLY A 61 -1.61 -8.71 -7.60
C GLY A 61 -1.44 -9.89 -8.55
N GLU A 62 -0.50 -10.80 -8.31
CA GLU A 62 -0.42 -12.09 -9.01
C GLU A 62 -1.32 -13.13 -8.34
N LYS A 63 -1.83 -14.11 -9.10
CA LYS A 63 -2.60 -15.21 -8.54
C LYS A 63 -1.64 -16.26 -7.97
N VAL A 64 -1.62 -16.39 -6.65
CA VAL A 64 -0.78 -17.34 -5.91
C VAL A 64 -1.61 -18.55 -5.52
N LYS A 65 -1.04 -19.75 -5.68
CA LYS A 65 -1.70 -20.99 -5.28
C LYS A 65 -1.54 -21.23 -3.77
N SER A 66 -2.65 -21.44 -3.08
CA SER A 66 -2.71 -21.96 -1.71
C SER A 66 -3.16 -23.41 -1.79
N LYS A 67 -2.34 -24.33 -1.27
CA LYS A 67 -2.60 -25.77 -1.27
C LYS A 67 -3.15 -26.18 0.08
N LEU A 68 -4.30 -26.82 0.09
CA LEU A 68 -4.98 -27.29 1.29
C LEU A 68 -5.13 -28.79 1.22
N LYS A 69 -4.47 -29.50 2.14
CA LYS A 69 -4.64 -30.94 2.35
C LYS A 69 -5.72 -31.13 3.39
N LEU A 70 -6.77 -31.86 3.03
CA LEU A 70 -7.93 -32.13 3.85
C LEU A 70 -8.10 -33.64 4.03
N LYS A 71 -8.37 -34.06 5.27
CA LYS A 71 -8.64 -35.46 5.57
C LYS A 71 -9.89 -35.57 6.43
N ASN A 72 -10.90 -36.26 5.91
CA ASN A 72 -12.08 -36.63 6.67
C ASN A 72 -11.74 -37.78 7.62
N LEU A 73 -12.02 -37.64 8.91
CA LEU A 73 -11.81 -38.66 9.94
C LEU A 73 -13.12 -39.31 10.39
N THR A 74 -14.13 -39.30 9.51
CA THR A 74 -15.45 -39.85 9.79
C THR A 74 -15.93 -40.72 8.63
N ASN A 75 -16.88 -41.60 8.94
CA ASN A 75 -17.62 -42.42 7.98
C ASN A 75 -18.84 -41.71 7.39
N LYS A 76 -18.89 -40.37 7.45
CA LYS A 76 -19.96 -39.57 6.86
C LYS A 76 -19.36 -38.62 5.83
N LYS A 77 -20.08 -38.39 4.74
CA LYS A 77 -19.68 -37.41 3.72
C LYS A 77 -19.86 -35.99 4.25
N LEU A 78 -18.89 -35.13 3.98
CA LEU A 78 -18.83 -33.76 4.47
C LEU A 78 -18.74 -32.76 3.31
N VAL A 79 -19.28 -31.56 3.53
CA VAL A 79 -19.11 -30.42 2.62
C VAL A 79 -18.31 -29.35 3.36
N VAL A 80 -17.12 -29.03 2.86
CA VAL A 80 -16.20 -28.09 3.49
C VAL A 80 -16.14 -26.81 2.67
N LYS A 81 -16.61 -25.70 3.22
CA LYS A 81 -16.39 -24.37 2.63
C LYS A 81 -15.12 -23.77 3.25
N VAL A 82 -14.17 -23.40 2.40
CA VAL A 82 -12.95 -22.71 2.82
C VAL A 82 -13.25 -21.21 2.92
N ILE A 83 -12.97 -20.62 4.08
CA ILE A 83 -13.14 -19.19 4.34
C ILE A 83 -11.79 -18.65 4.79
N GLU A 84 -11.27 -17.68 4.05
CA GLU A 84 -9.95 -17.11 4.28
C GLU A 84 -10.03 -15.87 5.19
N GLU A 85 -9.17 -15.81 6.19
CA GLU A 85 -9.04 -14.67 7.12
C GLU A 85 -7.75 -13.92 6.81
N LEU A 86 -7.72 -13.29 5.63
CA LEU A 86 -6.51 -12.68 5.07
C LEU A 86 -6.32 -11.23 5.52
N PRO A 87 -5.06 -10.72 5.50
CA PRO A 87 -4.76 -9.32 5.73
C PRO A 87 -5.47 -8.37 4.76
N PHE A 88 -5.60 -7.10 5.15
CA PHE A 88 -6.28 -6.10 4.34
C PHE A 88 -5.71 -6.00 2.91
N GLY A 89 -6.60 -5.94 1.93
CA GLY A 89 -6.28 -5.79 0.51
C GLY A 89 -5.99 -7.10 -0.23
N PHE A 90 -5.81 -8.21 0.48
CA PHE A 90 -5.76 -9.54 -0.14
C PHE A 90 -7.14 -9.90 -0.70
N LYS A 91 -7.16 -10.75 -1.72
CA LYS A 91 -8.37 -11.39 -2.22
C LYS A 91 -8.15 -12.89 -2.29
N SER A 92 -9.19 -13.68 -2.13
CA SER A 92 -9.12 -15.13 -2.23
C SER A 92 -10.38 -15.72 -2.83
N GLU A 93 -10.21 -16.88 -3.43
CA GLU A 93 -11.33 -17.77 -3.72
C GLU A 93 -11.78 -18.48 -2.43
N GLU A 94 -13.08 -18.77 -2.33
CA GLU A 94 -13.68 -19.52 -1.22
C GLU A 94 -14.29 -20.83 -1.74
N PRO A 95 -13.46 -21.83 -2.10
CA PRO A 95 -13.95 -23.06 -2.69
C PRO A 95 -14.82 -23.86 -1.70
N THR A 96 -15.81 -24.55 -2.25
CA THR A 96 -16.61 -25.54 -1.52
C THR A 96 -16.25 -26.93 -2.00
N ILE A 97 -15.80 -27.78 -1.08
CA ILE A 97 -15.17 -29.07 -1.35
C ILE A 97 -16.06 -30.16 -0.76
N LYS A 98 -16.43 -31.15 -1.57
CA LYS A 98 -17.08 -32.37 -1.08
C LYS A 98 -15.99 -33.39 -0.71
N LEU A 99 -16.05 -33.89 0.52
CA LEU A 99 -15.21 -34.95 1.05
C LEU A 99 -16.06 -36.20 1.30
N GLY A 100 -15.65 -37.30 0.70
CA GLY A 100 -16.11 -38.65 0.95
C GLY A 100 -15.71 -39.15 2.34
N GLU A 101 -16.16 -40.35 2.64
CA GLU A 101 -15.91 -41.03 3.92
C GLU A 101 -14.44 -41.42 4.00
N TRP A 102 -13.77 -41.03 5.09
CA TRP A 102 -12.33 -41.27 5.28
C TRP A 102 -11.40 -40.71 4.17
N GLU A 103 -11.95 -39.90 3.26
CA GLU A 103 -11.23 -39.40 2.09
C GLU A 103 -10.17 -38.39 2.49
N GLU A 104 -9.01 -38.48 1.83
CA GLU A 104 -7.97 -37.48 1.86
C GLU A 104 -7.88 -36.81 0.48
N LYS A 105 -7.87 -35.48 0.46
CA LYS A 105 -7.95 -34.70 -0.77
C LYS A 105 -7.08 -33.46 -0.68
N GLU A 106 -6.34 -33.19 -1.74
CA GLU A 106 -5.58 -31.96 -1.92
C GLU A 106 -6.36 -31.00 -2.84
N VAL A 107 -6.50 -29.76 -2.41
CA VAL A 107 -7.23 -28.73 -3.16
C VAL A 107 -6.35 -27.50 -3.29
N GLU A 108 -6.18 -27.03 -4.53
CA GLU A 108 -5.53 -25.77 -4.84
C GLU A 108 -6.59 -24.69 -5.08
N TYR A 109 -6.37 -23.50 -4.53
CA TYR A 109 -7.18 -22.32 -4.83
C TYR A 109 -6.31 -21.07 -4.85
N PHE A 110 -6.81 -20.00 -5.45
CA PHE A 110 -6.02 -18.79 -5.65
C PHE A 110 -6.22 -17.74 -4.55
N VAL A 111 -5.11 -17.13 -4.15
CA VAL A 111 -5.01 -15.95 -3.31
C VAL A 111 -4.27 -14.87 -4.11
N ILE A 112 -4.79 -13.65 -4.10
CA ILE A 112 -4.19 -12.48 -4.73
C ILE A 112 -3.66 -11.59 -3.60
N PRO A 113 -2.34 -11.49 -3.42
CA PRO A 113 -1.76 -10.80 -2.29
C PRO A 113 -1.61 -9.30 -2.56
N LYS A 114 -1.58 -8.54 -1.47
CA LYS A 114 -1.29 -7.10 -1.46
C LYS A 114 0.11 -6.87 -0.91
N ARG A 115 0.87 -5.88 -1.44
CA ARG A 115 2.26 -5.60 -1.04
C ARG A 115 2.40 -5.42 0.47
N GLY A 116 3.51 -5.88 1.03
CA GLY A 116 3.85 -5.73 2.44
C GLY A 116 4.30 -7.02 3.13
N LYS A 117 4.59 -6.90 4.42
CA LYS A 117 4.95 -8.02 5.30
C LYS A 117 3.76 -8.36 6.18
N TYR A 118 3.34 -9.62 6.15
CA TYR A 118 2.15 -10.08 6.86
C TYR A 118 2.40 -11.41 7.54
N THR A 119 1.60 -11.66 8.57
CA THR A 119 1.43 -13.00 9.12
C THR A 119 0.05 -13.48 8.73
N VAL A 120 -0.02 -14.58 7.98
CA VAL A 120 -1.26 -15.15 7.46
C VAL A 120 -1.60 -16.39 8.27
N ALA A 121 -2.78 -16.40 8.88
CA ALA A 121 -3.31 -17.56 9.58
C ALA A 121 -3.82 -18.62 8.57
N GLY A 122 -4.06 -19.84 9.04
CA GLY A 122 -4.78 -20.83 8.26
C GLY A 122 -6.21 -20.38 7.96
N PRO A 123 -6.84 -20.90 6.90
CA PRO A 123 -8.24 -20.62 6.64
C PRO A 123 -9.14 -21.26 7.71
N ARG A 124 -10.31 -20.67 7.91
CA ARG A 124 -11.40 -21.28 8.66
C ARG A 124 -12.19 -22.20 7.72
N LEU A 125 -12.35 -23.45 8.12
CA LEU A 125 -13.11 -24.45 7.38
C LEU A 125 -14.50 -24.55 7.99
N GLN A 126 -15.50 -24.09 7.26
CA GLN A 126 -16.89 -24.31 7.63
C GLN A 126 -17.32 -25.68 7.09
N VAL A 127 -17.34 -26.67 7.97
CA VAL A 127 -17.71 -28.05 7.64
C VAL A 127 -19.21 -28.21 7.86
N LYS A 128 -19.91 -28.71 6.86
CA LYS A 128 -21.37 -28.94 6.84
C LYS A 128 -21.68 -30.40 6.56
N ASP A 129 -22.86 -30.82 7.00
CA ASP A 129 -23.45 -32.06 6.49
C ASP A 129 -23.88 -31.89 5.02
N LEU A 130 -24.20 -33.00 4.34
CA LEU A 130 -24.64 -32.98 2.94
C LEU A 130 -25.89 -32.11 2.69
N ARG A 131 -26.73 -31.92 3.72
CA ARG A 131 -27.98 -31.17 3.64
C ARG A 131 -27.79 -29.69 3.97
N GLY A 132 -26.63 -29.29 4.49
CA GLY A 132 -26.32 -27.93 4.91
C GLY A 132 -27.10 -27.46 6.13
N LEU A 133 -27.69 -28.37 6.90
CA LEU A 133 -28.52 -28.06 8.06
C LEU A 133 -27.66 -27.66 9.26
N TYR A 134 -26.59 -28.43 9.49
CA TYR A 134 -25.64 -28.18 10.56
C TYR A 134 -24.27 -27.83 9.99
N TYR A 135 -23.56 -26.96 10.70
CA TYR A 135 -22.18 -26.65 10.41
C TYR A 135 -21.37 -26.51 11.69
N THR A 136 -20.07 -26.75 11.57
CA THR A 136 -19.09 -26.41 12.60
C THR A 136 -17.86 -25.84 11.92
N ASP A 137 -17.18 -24.92 12.61
CA ASP A 137 -16.00 -24.26 12.07
C ASP A 137 -14.72 -24.90 12.65
N TYR A 138 -13.76 -25.14 11.78
CA TYR A 138 -12.42 -25.62 12.13
C TYR A 138 -11.37 -24.61 11.71
N GLN A 139 -10.55 -24.15 12.65
CA GLN A 139 -9.42 -23.30 12.33
C GLN A 139 -8.24 -24.17 11.90
N VAL A 140 -7.73 -24.00 10.68
CA VAL A 140 -6.52 -24.71 10.26
C VAL A 140 -5.33 -24.17 11.07
N PRO A 141 -4.55 -25.04 11.76
CA PRO A 141 -3.41 -24.62 12.57
C PRO A 141 -2.21 -24.29 11.67
N SER A 142 -2.27 -23.12 11.04
CA SER A 142 -1.20 -22.60 10.18
C SER A 142 -0.98 -21.13 10.50
N LYS A 143 0.27 -20.71 10.53
CA LYS A 143 0.68 -19.32 10.69
C LYS A 143 1.97 -19.12 9.91
N ILE A 144 1.87 -18.45 8.78
CA ILE A 144 3.00 -18.25 7.86
C ILE A 144 3.32 -16.77 7.73
N GLU A 145 4.61 -16.45 7.71
CA GLU A 145 5.08 -15.10 7.41
C GLU A 145 5.24 -14.96 5.89
N VAL A 146 4.58 -13.95 5.34
CA VAL A 146 4.50 -13.71 3.90
C VAL A 146 5.05 -12.32 3.61
N GLU A 147 6.01 -12.25 2.71
CA GLU A 147 6.57 -11.02 2.18
C GLU A 147 6.12 -10.85 0.73
N VAL A 148 5.34 -9.81 0.48
CA VAL A 148 4.75 -9.50 -0.82
C VAL A 148 5.47 -8.29 -1.41
N TYR A 149 6.14 -8.50 -2.53
CA TYR A 149 6.92 -7.47 -3.23
C TYR A 149 6.09 -6.76 -4.31
N PRO A 150 6.44 -5.52 -4.68
CA PRO A 150 5.83 -4.86 -5.84
C PRO A 150 6.18 -5.61 -7.15
N SER A 151 5.24 -5.66 -8.09
CA SER A 151 5.46 -6.30 -9.40
C SER A 151 6.36 -5.44 -10.29
N ILE A 152 7.56 -5.95 -10.60
CA ILE A 152 8.51 -5.30 -11.50
C ILE A 152 7.96 -5.25 -12.93
N GLU A 153 7.23 -6.28 -13.34
CA GLU A 153 6.69 -6.41 -14.70
C GLU A 153 5.63 -5.34 -14.97
N LYS A 154 4.66 -5.17 -14.07
CA LYS A 154 3.69 -4.07 -14.15
C LYS A 154 4.37 -2.72 -14.21
N ILE A 155 5.43 -2.51 -13.42
CA ILE A 155 6.16 -1.24 -13.42
C ILE A 155 6.90 -1.01 -14.74
N LYS A 156 7.49 -2.05 -15.34
CA LYS A 156 8.15 -1.95 -16.65
C LYS A 156 7.14 -1.69 -17.76
N GLU A 157 5.97 -2.31 -17.69
CA GLU A 157 4.87 -2.07 -18.64
C GLU A 157 4.34 -0.64 -18.48
N ASP A 158 4.07 -0.21 -17.25
CA ASP A 158 3.68 1.16 -16.94
C ASP A 158 4.75 2.13 -17.46
N ALA A 159 6.03 1.92 -17.16
CA ALA A 159 7.13 2.80 -17.59
C ALA A 159 7.28 2.92 -19.12
N LYS A 160 6.79 1.94 -19.90
CA LYS A 160 6.82 1.97 -21.37
C LYS A 160 5.67 2.75 -22.00
N THR A 161 4.67 3.17 -21.22
CA THR A 161 3.61 4.04 -21.73
C THR A 161 4.16 5.41 -22.14
N GLU A 162 3.63 6.00 -23.21
CA GLU A 162 4.10 7.30 -23.74
C GLU A 162 4.07 8.43 -22.70
N GLU A 163 3.08 8.39 -21.81
CA GLU A 163 2.92 9.28 -20.67
C GLU A 163 4.13 9.22 -19.73
N ASN A 164 4.59 8.01 -19.38
CA ASN A 164 5.70 7.79 -18.44
C ASN A 164 7.06 8.08 -19.08
N ILE A 165 7.19 7.83 -20.39
CA ILE A 165 8.39 8.24 -21.16
C ILE A 165 8.53 9.76 -21.16
N ARG A 166 7.44 10.50 -21.37
CA ARG A 166 7.48 11.98 -21.36
C ARG A 166 7.78 12.56 -19.97
N LEU A 167 7.30 11.93 -18.92
CA LEU A 167 7.69 12.29 -17.56
C LEU A 167 9.13 12.00 -17.25
N ALA A 168 9.66 10.86 -17.71
CA ALA A 168 11.09 10.60 -17.63
C ALA A 168 11.87 11.75 -18.28
N THR A 169 11.40 12.28 -19.41
CA THR A 169 11.96 13.47 -20.07
C THR A 169 11.79 14.75 -19.24
N THR A 170 10.65 14.97 -18.57
CA THR A 170 10.44 16.13 -17.67
C THR A 170 11.30 16.05 -16.42
N TYR A 171 11.39 14.88 -15.78
CA TYR A 171 12.30 14.61 -14.67
C TYR A 171 13.74 14.82 -15.10
N GLN A 172 14.13 14.31 -16.27
CA GLN A 172 15.45 14.59 -16.85
C GLN A 172 15.65 16.09 -17.05
N LYS A 173 14.69 16.85 -17.59
CA LYS A 173 14.82 18.31 -17.72
C LYS A 173 14.98 19.04 -16.38
N ILE A 174 14.21 18.67 -15.36
CA ILE A 174 14.31 19.23 -14.00
C ILE A 174 15.69 18.89 -13.39
N LEU A 175 16.14 17.65 -13.55
CA LEU A 175 17.46 17.18 -13.12
C LEU A 175 18.62 17.79 -13.93
N MET A 176 18.39 18.13 -15.20
CA MET A 176 19.38 18.67 -16.14
C MET A 176 19.43 20.21 -16.15
N GLY A 177 18.59 20.91 -15.38
CA GLY A 177 18.62 22.38 -15.22
C GLY A 177 19.83 22.91 -14.43
N LEU A 178 20.92 22.15 -14.39
CA LEU A 178 22.05 22.33 -13.49
C LEU A 178 23.33 22.46 -14.34
N GLN A 179 23.78 23.71 -14.53
CA GLN A 179 24.90 24.03 -15.42
C GLN A 179 26.25 23.61 -14.79
N THR A 180 27.12 22.99 -15.59
CA THR A 180 28.59 22.92 -15.39
C THR A 180 29.29 23.60 -16.58
N LEU A 181 30.59 23.92 -16.43
CA LEU A 181 31.36 24.82 -17.31
C LEU A 181 32.15 24.12 -18.44
N GLU A 182 31.94 22.82 -18.70
CA GLU A 182 32.74 22.08 -19.71
C GLU A 182 32.03 21.89 -21.07
N ILE A 183 32.73 22.30 -22.14
CA ILE A 183 32.22 22.37 -23.52
C ILE A 183 32.14 20.97 -24.14
N HIS A 184 30.95 20.53 -24.53
CA HIS A 184 30.70 19.24 -25.19
C HIS A 184 30.73 19.32 -26.71
N SER A 185 30.02 20.28 -27.29
CA SER A 185 29.92 20.42 -28.74
C SER A 185 29.59 21.85 -29.15
N LEU A 186 29.74 22.16 -30.43
CA LEU A 186 29.35 23.45 -31.01
C LEU A 186 28.10 23.22 -31.87
N ARG A 187 27.05 24.01 -31.65
CA ARG A 187 25.83 23.95 -32.45
C ARG A 187 25.40 25.34 -32.91
N ARG A 188 24.54 25.39 -33.93
CA ARG A 188 23.91 26.65 -34.38
C ARG A 188 23.03 27.22 -33.27
N PHE A 189 23.08 28.54 -33.14
CA PHE A 189 22.21 29.32 -32.26
C PHE A 189 20.75 29.14 -32.66
N GLN A 190 19.91 28.92 -31.67
CA GLN A 190 18.46 28.93 -31.79
C GLN A 190 17.88 30.06 -30.94
N PRO A 191 16.76 30.67 -31.38
CA PRO A 191 16.05 31.65 -30.55
C PRO A 191 15.71 31.06 -29.17
N GLY A 192 16.20 31.69 -28.11
CA GLY A 192 16.11 31.20 -26.73
C GLY A 192 17.45 30.83 -26.10
N ASP A 193 18.51 30.72 -26.90
CA ASP A 193 19.86 30.49 -26.39
C ASP A 193 20.42 31.73 -25.68
N GLU A 194 21.08 31.51 -24.54
CA GLU A 194 21.71 32.57 -23.76
C GLU A 194 22.92 33.13 -24.52
N THR A 195 22.96 34.45 -24.75
CA THR A 195 24.01 35.12 -25.54
C THR A 195 25.42 34.96 -24.96
N LYS A 196 25.54 34.74 -23.64
CA LYS A 196 26.82 34.45 -22.98
C LYS A 196 27.46 33.11 -23.40
N HIS A 197 26.70 32.22 -24.02
CA HIS A 197 27.20 30.93 -24.51
C HIS A 197 27.63 30.97 -25.98
N ILE A 198 27.52 32.13 -26.65
CA ILE A 198 27.98 32.30 -28.04
C ILE A 198 29.50 32.19 -28.10
N ASP A 199 30.00 31.30 -28.95
CA ASP A 199 31.41 31.25 -29.30
C ASP A 199 31.67 32.23 -30.46
N TRP A 200 32.12 33.44 -30.12
CA TRP A 200 32.39 34.49 -31.11
C TRP A 200 33.49 34.10 -32.11
N LYS A 201 34.42 33.24 -31.72
CA LYS A 201 35.52 32.79 -32.59
C LYS A 201 35.03 31.77 -33.62
N ALA A 202 34.18 30.83 -33.21
CA ALA A 202 33.54 29.88 -34.12
C ALA A 202 32.53 30.60 -35.04
N THR A 203 31.77 31.54 -34.49
CA THR A 203 30.82 32.39 -35.24
C THR A 203 31.51 33.17 -36.35
N ALA A 204 32.66 33.81 -36.06
CA ALA A 204 33.41 34.56 -37.05
C ALA A 204 34.00 33.69 -38.18
N ARG A 205 34.30 32.41 -37.91
CA ARG A 205 34.83 31.47 -38.91
C ARG A 205 33.77 30.87 -39.80
N LEU A 206 32.58 30.60 -39.25
CA LEU A 206 31.51 29.87 -39.93
C LEU A 206 30.45 30.81 -40.54
N GLY A 207 30.45 32.10 -40.18
CA GLY A 207 29.50 33.10 -40.70
C GLY A 207 28.08 32.96 -40.14
N GLU A 208 27.90 32.10 -39.15
CA GLU A 208 26.62 31.82 -38.48
C GLU A 208 26.82 31.78 -36.97
N LEU A 209 25.80 32.19 -36.19
CA LEU A 209 25.89 32.21 -34.73
C LEU A 209 26.06 30.78 -34.20
N ILE A 210 27.18 30.54 -33.51
CA ILE A 210 27.52 29.25 -32.90
C ILE A 210 27.49 29.37 -31.39
N VAL A 211 26.82 28.42 -30.73
CA VAL A 211 26.69 28.34 -29.27
C VAL A 211 27.44 27.11 -28.76
N LYS A 212 28.13 27.28 -27.63
CA LYS A 212 28.75 26.19 -26.87
C LYS A 212 27.66 25.36 -26.22
N ASP A 213 27.59 24.09 -26.58
CA ASP A 213 26.74 23.09 -25.94
C ASP A 213 27.57 22.38 -24.88
N PHE A 214 27.08 22.30 -23.64
CA PHE A 214 27.82 21.77 -22.48
C PHE A 214 27.36 20.34 -22.13
N LEU A 215 28.30 19.44 -21.79
CA LEU A 215 27.99 18.05 -21.40
C LEU A 215 27.48 18.08 -19.96
N ARG A 216 26.35 17.43 -19.72
CA ARG A 216 25.71 17.42 -18.40
C ARG A 216 26.05 16.12 -17.69
N GLU A 217 27.07 16.12 -16.84
CA GLU A 217 27.25 15.06 -15.85
C GLU A 217 26.70 15.50 -14.49
N ILE A 218 25.93 14.62 -13.86
CA ILE A 218 25.58 14.78 -12.44
C ILE A 218 26.84 14.42 -11.66
N GLU A 219 27.58 15.42 -11.20
CA GLU A 219 28.69 15.21 -10.26
C GLU A 219 28.11 14.78 -8.90
N GLY A 220 27.93 13.47 -8.70
CA GLY A 220 27.64 12.87 -7.39
C GLY A 220 26.44 11.91 -7.36
N ASP A 221 26.20 11.37 -6.17
CA ASP A 221 25.15 10.38 -5.93
C ASP A 221 23.76 11.05 -5.84
N ILE A 222 22.75 10.40 -6.41
CA ILE A 222 21.34 10.75 -6.26
C ILE A 222 20.75 9.88 -5.16
N TYR A 223 20.06 10.47 -4.18
CA TYR A 223 19.32 9.73 -3.17
C TYR A 223 17.82 9.98 -3.28
N ILE A 224 17.04 8.90 -3.40
CA ILE A 224 15.59 8.95 -3.21
C ILE A 224 15.31 8.71 -1.73
N ILE A 225 14.62 9.65 -1.10
CA ILE A 225 14.23 9.61 0.32
C ILE A 225 12.70 9.45 0.37
N LEU A 226 12.26 8.22 0.65
CA LEU A 226 10.85 7.85 0.66
C LEU A 226 10.30 7.84 2.09
N ASP A 227 9.26 8.64 2.30
CA ASP A 227 8.44 8.61 3.50
C ASP A 227 7.47 7.43 3.47
N ALA A 228 7.63 6.54 4.44
CA ALA A 228 6.74 5.43 4.73
C ALA A 228 6.09 5.59 6.10
N GLY A 229 5.91 6.81 6.58
CA GLY A 229 5.18 7.14 7.81
C GLY A 229 3.72 6.72 7.79
N ARG A 230 3.05 6.85 8.94
CA ARG A 230 1.67 6.38 9.09
C ARG A 230 0.71 7.00 8.09
N GLU A 231 0.81 8.30 7.84
CA GLU A 231 -0.09 9.00 6.91
C GLU A 231 0.11 8.57 5.46
N MET A 232 1.33 8.17 5.08
CA MET A 232 1.63 7.59 3.77
C MET A 232 1.03 6.19 3.61
N ARG A 233 1.02 5.38 4.69
CA ARG A 233 0.52 3.99 4.67
C ARG A 233 -1.00 3.87 4.79
N LYS A 234 -1.70 4.87 5.32
CA LYS A 234 -3.16 4.83 5.47
C LYS A 234 -3.84 4.57 4.11
N SER A 235 -4.77 3.62 4.11
CA SER A 235 -5.52 3.22 2.93
C SER A 235 -7.00 3.03 3.25
N ILE A 236 -7.85 3.54 2.36
CA ILE A 236 -9.26 3.15 2.25
C ILE A 236 -9.45 2.23 1.04
N ARG A 237 -8.79 2.55 -0.10
CA ARG A 237 -8.82 1.76 -1.35
C ARG A 237 -7.44 1.60 -1.97
N LYS A 238 -6.74 2.71 -2.21
CA LYS A 238 -5.32 2.77 -2.59
C LYS A 238 -4.59 3.63 -1.57
N SER A 239 -3.40 3.22 -1.15
CA SER A 239 -2.58 3.99 -0.21
C SER A 239 -1.64 4.96 -0.95
N LYS A 240 -1.26 6.08 -0.33
CA LYS A 240 -0.25 6.98 -0.90
C LYS A 240 1.09 6.27 -1.07
N ILE A 241 1.42 5.36 -0.14
CA ILE A 241 2.64 4.55 -0.21
C ILE A 241 2.64 3.58 -1.41
N ASP A 242 1.48 3.10 -1.88
CA ASP A 242 1.41 2.32 -3.12
C ASP A 242 1.89 3.15 -4.31
N TYR A 243 1.37 4.36 -4.44
CA TYR A 243 1.75 5.27 -5.51
C TYR A 243 3.22 5.69 -5.41
N ALA A 244 3.67 6.06 -4.21
CA ALA A 244 5.04 6.45 -3.95
C ALA A 244 6.04 5.31 -4.21
N THR A 245 5.66 4.06 -3.94
CA THR A 245 6.45 2.86 -4.28
C THR A 245 6.61 2.71 -5.79
N THR A 246 5.51 2.81 -6.54
CA THR A 246 5.54 2.75 -8.02
C THR A 246 6.41 3.87 -8.59
N LEU A 247 6.20 5.11 -8.13
CA LEU A 247 6.99 6.26 -8.55
C LEU A 247 8.48 6.07 -8.24
N THR A 248 8.82 5.59 -7.05
CA THR A 248 10.22 5.31 -6.66
C THR A 248 10.86 4.31 -7.62
N LEU A 249 10.16 3.24 -7.98
CA LEU A 249 10.66 2.22 -8.90
C LEU A 249 10.76 2.72 -10.34
N GLN A 250 9.84 3.58 -10.79
CA GLN A 250 9.93 4.26 -12.07
C GLN A 250 11.13 5.21 -12.13
N LEU A 251 11.34 6.03 -11.09
CA LEU A 251 12.51 6.91 -10.99
C LEU A 251 13.81 6.12 -11.00
N LEU A 252 13.91 5.02 -10.26
CA LEU A 252 15.07 4.13 -10.29
C LEU A 252 15.33 3.55 -11.68
N HIS A 253 14.27 3.21 -12.43
CA HIS A 253 14.40 2.72 -13.79
C HIS A 253 14.91 3.81 -14.75
N VAL A 254 14.36 5.02 -14.68
CA VAL A 254 14.78 6.17 -15.51
C VAL A 254 16.21 6.60 -15.17
N LEU A 255 16.59 6.54 -13.90
CA LEU A 255 17.90 6.97 -13.40
C LEU A 255 18.93 5.83 -13.37
N GLN A 256 18.69 4.71 -14.04
CA GLN A 256 19.56 3.52 -14.02
C GLN A 256 21.02 3.78 -14.47
N ASN A 257 21.26 4.85 -15.25
CA ASN A 257 22.59 5.25 -15.71
C ASN A 257 23.38 6.08 -14.66
N TYR A 258 22.72 6.49 -13.58
CA TYR A 258 23.30 7.27 -12.49
C TYR A 258 23.54 6.40 -11.25
N ARG A 259 24.34 6.90 -10.31
CA ARG A 259 24.49 6.27 -8.99
C ARG A 259 23.30 6.68 -8.15
N VAL A 260 22.34 5.76 -7.95
CA VAL A 260 21.12 6.05 -7.20
C VAL A 260 21.07 5.22 -5.92
N GLY A 261 20.88 5.89 -4.79
CA GLY A 261 20.60 5.30 -3.49
C GLY A 261 19.14 5.48 -3.08
N LEU A 262 18.68 4.68 -2.13
CA LEU A 262 17.32 4.72 -1.60
C LEU A 262 17.36 4.71 -0.08
N ILE A 263 16.67 5.63 0.56
CA ILE A 263 16.44 5.64 2.00
C ILE A 263 14.93 5.65 2.23
N VAL A 264 14.44 4.69 3.00
CA VAL A 264 13.04 4.60 3.41
C VAL A 264 12.97 4.82 4.91
N TYR A 265 12.14 5.76 5.35
CA TYR A 265 11.97 6.07 6.77
C TYR A 265 10.49 6.08 7.16
N ASP A 266 10.19 5.99 8.46
CA ASP A 266 8.87 6.25 9.01
C ASP A 266 8.96 7.11 10.29
N ASP A 267 7.83 7.20 10.99
CA ASP A 267 7.67 7.98 12.23
C ASP A 267 8.68 7.59 13.33
N TYR A 268 9.35 6.43 13.24
CA TYR A 268 10.23 5.89 14.27
C TYR A 268 11.71 5.83 13.90
N GLY A 269 12.07 5.98 12.63
CA GLY A 269 13.45 5.84 12.16
C GLY A 269 13.60 5.47 10.69
N VAL A 270 14.84 5.18 10.29
CA VAL A 270 15.14 4.57 8.98
C VAL A 270 14.76 3.09 8.99
N ILE A 271 13.94 2.67 8.02
CA ILE A 271 13.51 1.28 7.86
C ILE A 271 14.49 0.51 6.99
N ASN A 272 14.83 1.07 5.83
CA ASN A 272 15.69 0.44 4.84
C ASN A 272 16.61 1.47 4.20
N ARG A 273 17.83 1.06 3.89
CA ARG A 273 18.84 1.86 3.19
C ARG A 273 19.50 1.04 2.09
N ILE A 274 19.69 1.68 0.95
CA ILE A 274 20.47 1.18 -0.17
C ILE A 274 21.47 2.26 -0.56
N GLU A 275 22.76 1.92 -0.51
CA GLU A 275 23.82 2.81 -0.97
C GLU A 275 23.71 3.06 -2.47
N ALA A 276 24.12 4.25 -2.87
CA ALA A 276 24.14 4.64 -4.26
C ALA A 276 25.09 3.78 -5.11
N SER A 277 24.59 3.25 -6.22
CA SER A 277 25.38 2.48 -7.18
C SER A 277 24.77 2.54 -8.57
N LYS A 278 25.57 2.28 -9.60
CA LYS A 278 25.13 2.05 -10.99
C LYS A 278 24.76 0.58 -11.27
N SER A 279 24.82 -0.29 -10.27
CA SER A 279 24.57 -1.73 -10.46
C SER A 279 23.14 -1.99 -10.94
N PRO A 280 22.93 -2.83 -11.99
CA PRO A 280 21.60 -3.24 -12.44
C PRO A 280 20.75 -3.92 -11.35
N ASP A 281 21.38 -4.45 -10.29
CA ASP A 281 20.68 -5.06 -9.16
C ASP A 281 20.06 -4.04 -8.20
N GLN A 282 20.30 -2.74 -8.39
CA GLN A 282 19.70 -1.68 -7.58
C GLN A 282 18.17 -1.76 -7.55
N ILE A 283 17.54 -2.00 -8.71
CA ILE A 283 16.08 -2.14 -8.79
C ILE A 283 15.61 -3.35 -7.96
N LYS A 284 16.32 -4.49 -8.01
CA LYS A 284 15.97 -5.68 -7.22
C LYS A 284 16.11 -5.42 -5.71
N LYS A 285 17.15 -4.69 -5.29
CA LYS A 285 17.33 -4.30 -3.88
C LYS A 285 16.24 -3.33 -3.42
N ALA A 286 15.85 -2.39 -4.28
CA ALA A 286 14.77 -1.44 -4.03
C ALA A 286 13.42 -2.15 -3.88
N VAL A 287 13.08 -3.07 -4.78
CA VAL A 287 11.85 -3.88 -4.71
C VAL A 287 11.72 -4.60 -3.36
N LYS A 288 12.82 -5.18 -2.85
CA LYS A 288 12.84 -5.79 -1.52
C LYS A 288 12.64 -4.77 -0.40
N SER A 289 13.29 -3.62 -0.50
CA SER A 289 13.20 -2.55 0.50
C SER A 289 11.83 -1.86 0.52
N LEU A 290 11.07 -1.95 -0.57
CA LEU A 290 9.75 -1.35 -0.75
C LEU A 290 8.60 -2.32 -0.44
N ALA A 291 8.88 -3.49 0.16
CA ALA A 291 7.89 -4.43 0.69
C ALA A 291 7.18 -3.88 1.95
N ILE A 292 6.54 -2.72 1.80
CA ILE A 292 5.90 -1.94 2.86
C ILE A 292 4.38 -2.14 2.77
N SER A 293 3.77 -2.52 3.90
CA SER A 293 2.33 -2.80 3.99
C SER A 293 1.49 -1.53 4.15
N PRO A 294 0.40 -1.35 3.38
CA PRO A 294 -0.63 -0.36 3.72
C PRO A 294 -1.34 -0.70 5.03
N ILE A 295 -1.89 0.32 5.68
CA ILE A 295 -2.64 0.21 6.94
C ILE A 295 -4.09 0.62 6.68
N PHE A 296 -5.05 -0.24 7.03
CA PHE A 296 -6.47 0.09 6.88
C PHE A 296 -6.92 1.09 7.94
N ALA A 297 -7.58 2.17 7.50
CA ALA A 297 -7.93 3.30 8.37
C ALA A 297 -8.80 2.93 9.59
N ASN A 298 -9.60 1.86 9.53
CA ASN A 298 -10.49 1.44 10.62
C ASN A 298 -9.91 0.31 11.51
N LEU A 299 -8.81 -0.34 11.10
CA LEU A 299 -8.09 -1.35 11.90
C LEU A 299 -7.02 -0.68 12.79
N ILE A 300 -7.34 0.49 13.34
CA ILE A 300 -6.58 1.02 14.46
C ILE A 300 -6.92 0.10 15.64
N PRO A 301 -5.98 -0.67 16.20
CA PRO A 301 -6.18 -1.15 17.55
C PRO A 301 -6.37 0.12 18.39
N VAL A 302 -7.49 0.22 19.10
CA VAL A 302 -7.75 1.22 20.15
C VAL A 302 -6.79 0.96 21.32
N ARG A 303 -5.49 1.06 21.05
CA ARG A 303 -4.38 1.10 21.97
C ARG A 303 -3.48 2.27 21.53
N ALA A 304 -4.08 3.46 21.41
CA ALA A 304 -3.40 4.77 21.51
C ALA A 304 -4.33 5.98 21.29
N THR A 305 -5.63 5.88 21.55
CA THR A 305 -6.50 7.06 21.69
C THR A 305 -7.43 6.86 22.88
N PHE A 306 -6.86 6.97 24.09
CA PHE A 306 -7.66 7.27 25.26
C PHE A 306 -8.10 8.74 25.16
N ASP A 307 -9.19 8.98 24.45
CA ASP A 307 -10.01 10.18 24.62
C ASP A 307 -11.15 9.82 25.59
N LEU A 308 -10.78 9.38 26.79
CA LEU A 308 -11.68 9.37 27.92
C LEU A 308 -11.61 10.76 28.55
N LYS A 309 -12.75 11.44 28.68
CA LYS A 309 -12.87 12.64 29.51
C LYS A 309 -12.58 12.24 30.96
N ILE A 310 -11.30 12.29 31.31
CA ILE A 310 -10.78 11.98 32.64
C ILE A 310 -10.97 13.23 33.53
N PRO A 311 -11.68 13.15 34.67
CA PRO A 311 -11.78 14.23 35.65
C PRO A 311 -10.39 14.67 36.15
N ASP A 312 -10.21 15.95 36.46
CA ASP A 312 -8.89 16.55 36.71
C ASP A 312 -8.10 15.93 37.89
N GLU A 313 -8.77 15.29 38.85
CA GLU A 313 -8.09 14.54 39.93
C GLU A 313 -7.37 13.28 39.44
N SER A 314 -7.94 12.58 38.47
CA SER A 314 -7.34 11.40 37.85
C SER A 314 -6.16 11.74 36.93
N ARG A 315 -6.11 12.96 36.38
CA ARG A 315 -4.92 13.49 35.67
C ARG A 315 -3.74 13.69 36.60
N LYS A 316 -3.97 14.18 37.83
CA LYS A 316 -2.90 14.37 38.83
C LYS A 316 -2.37 13.03 39.34
N PHE A 317 -3.23 12.02 39.47
CA PHE A 317 -2.83 10.65 39.82
C PHE A 317 -2.02 9.98 38.69
N LEU A 318 -2.47 10.09 37.43
CA LEU A 318 -1.74 9.58 36.26
C LEU A 318 -0.40 10.30 36.04
N ALA A 319 -0.33 11.61 36.28
CA ALA A 319 0.92 12.37 36.22
C ALA A 319 1.93 11.96 37.32
N LYS A 320 1.44 11.45 38.46
CA LYS A 320 2.27 10.97 39.58
C LYS A 320 2.77 9.54 39.38
N ILE A 321 2.08 8.74 38.56
CA ILE A 321 2.39 7.32 38.27
C ILE A 321 3.10 7.15 36.91
N MET A 322 3.07 8.15 36.03
CA MET A 322 3.79 8.13 34.74
C MET A 322 5.09 8.97 34.68
N PRO A 323 6.10 8.78 35.54
CA PRO A 323 7.44 9.29 35.28
C PRO A 323 8.34 8.28 34.53
N ILE A 324 7.84 7.60 33.49
CA ILE A 324 8.65 6.62 32.68
C ILE A 324 8.61 6.83 31.15
N PHE A 325 7.70 7.62 30.57
CA PHE A 325 7.64 7.81 29.10
C PHE A 325 8.38 9.06 28.59
N LYS A 326 9.65 9.23 28.98
CA LYS A 326 10.58 10.14 28.29
C LYS A 326 11.12 9.45 27.04
N GLY A 327 10.59 9.82 25.87
CA GLY A 327 11.10 9.38 24.57
C GLY A 327 10.06 9.45 23.45
N LYS A 328 9.45 10.62 23.20
CA LYS A 328 8.57 10.80 22.03
C LYS A 328 9.42 10.82 20.75
N LYS A 329 9.53 9.68 20.06
CA LYS A 329 9.99 9.61 18.67
C LYS A 329 8.87 10.16 17.77
N SER A 330 9.20 11.14 16.93
CA SER A 330 8.29 11.86 16.01
C SER A 330 8.75 11.63 14.56
N PHE A 331 7.94 12.00 13.56
CA PHE A 331 8.33 12.06 12.14
C PHE A 331 9.70 12.74 11.94
N ALA A 332 9.96 13.85 12.62
CA ALA A 332 11.28 14.50 12.65
C ALA A 332 12.42 13.55 13.01
N THR A 333 12.21 12.58 13.91
CA THR A 333 13.25 11.62 14.32
C THR A 333 13.68 10.73 13.15
N GLY A 334 12.72 10.15 12.41
CA GLY A 334 13.04 9.31 11.25
C GLY A 334 13.64 10.10 10.09
N LEU A 335 13.11 11.29 9.82
CA LEU A 335 13.63 12.18 8.78
C LEU A 335 15.06 12.65 9.09
N ILE A 336 15.33 13.09 10.32
CA ILE A 336 16.67 13.53 10.75
C ILE A 336 17.67 12.37 10.71
N GLU A 337 17.26 11.17 11.14
CA GLU A 337 18.10 9.98 11.04
C GLU A 337 18.43 9.64 9.58
N ALA A 338 17.42 9.67 8.69
CA ALA A 338 17.61 9.45 7.26
C ALA A 338 18.63 10.43 6.66
N ILE A 339 18.60 11.69 7.09
CA ILE A 339 19.49 12.76 6.62
C ILE A 339 20.90 12.63 7.20
N SER A 340 21.02 12.27 8.47
CA SER A 340 22.32 12.13 9.17
C SER A 340 23.20 11.06 8.54
N VAL A 341 22.57 10.14 7.82
CA VAL A 341 23.19 8.96 7.21
C VAL A 341 23.53 9.21 5.72
N LEU A 342 23.14 10.37 5.18
CA LEU A 342 23.49 10.76 3.81
C LEU A 342 25.01 10.95 3.69
N PRO A 343 25.68 10.31 2.70
CA PRO A 343 27.02 10.74 2.30
C PRO A 343 26.95 12.15 1.67
N SER A 344 28.07 12.68 1.16
CA SER A 344 28.11 13.87 0.30
C SER A 344 27.37 13.61 -1.02
N ALA A 345 26.05 13.46 -0.94
CA ALA A 345 25.14 13.35 -2.07
C ALA A 345 25.10 14.69 -2.83
N ALA A 346 24.83 14.63 -4.13
CA ALA A 346 24.69 15.84 -4.94
C ALA A 346 23.22 16.23 -5.14
N PHE A 347 22.31 15.26 -5.10
CA PHE A 347 20.90 15.47 -5.39
C PHE A 347 19.99 14.59 -4.52
N LEU A 348 18.97 15.20 -3.92
CA LEU A 348 17.98 14.54 -3.07
C LEU A 348 16.58 14.62 -3.69
N ILE A 349 15.91 13.49 -3.86
CA ILE A 349 14.50 13.40 -4.25
C ILE A 349 13.70 12.96 -3.03
N PHE A 350 12.95 13.87 -2.42
CA PHE A 350 12.03 13.54 -1.34
C PHE A 350 10.68 13.12 -1.90
N ILE A 351 10.15 12.00 -1.43
CA ILE A 351 8.77 11.57 -1.72
C ILE A 351 8.02 11.48 -0.39
N SER A 352 7.18 12.47 -0.08
CA SER A 352 6.51 12.58 1.23
C SER A 352 5.21 13.36 1.14
N ASP A 353 4.33 13.16 2.12
CA ASP A 353 3.07 13.90 2.24
C ASP A 353 3.26 15.24 2.96
N ILE A 354 3.06 16.34 2.22
CA ILE A 354 3.27 17.69 2.75
C ILE A 354 2.26 18.12 3.83
N ILE A 355 1.09 17.46 3.93
CA ILE A 355 0.03 17.88 4.87
C ILE A 355 0.30 17.35 6.28
N ALA A 356 0.89 16.17 6.40
CA ALA A 356 1.07 15.49 7.69
C ALA A 356 2.12 16.18 8.58
N HIS A 357 3.20 16.68 7.98
CA HIS A 357 4.39 17.13 8.71
C HIS A 357 4.99 18.44 8.17
N THR A 358 4.14 19.35 7.68
CA THR A 358 4.55 20.58 6.96
C THR A 358 5.66 21.37 7.65
N GLY A 359 5.53 21.64 8.96
CA GLY A 359 6.48 22.49 9.68
C GLY A 359 7.87 21.86 9.82
N GLU A 360 7.91 20.56 10.14
CA GLU A 360 9.16 19.79 10.27
C GLU A 360 9.85 19.65 8.91
N LEU A 361 9.07 19.34 7.86
CA LEU A 361 9.56 19.23 6.50
C LEU A 361 10.15 20.56 5.99
N ILE A 362 9.46 21.70 6.19
CA ILE A 362 9.96 23.03 5.82
C ILE A 362 11.29 23.34 6.48
N LYS A 363 11.42 23.08 7.79
CA LYS A 363 12.65 23.33 8.54
C LYS A 363 13.81 22.54 7.96
N VAL A 364 13.61 21.23 7.78
CA VAL A 364 14.62 20.31 7.24
C VAL A 364 15.04 20.71 5.82
N LEU A 365 14.08 20.98 4.93
CA LEU A 365 14.38 21.39 3.55
C LEU A 365 15.13 22.72 3.51
N SER A 366 14.82 23.65 4.42
CA SER A 366 15.50 24.95 4.52
C SER A 366 16.95 24.82 4.97
N GLU A 367 17.26 23.85 5.82
CA GLU A 367 18.64 23.56 6.28
C GLU A 367 19.46 22.82 5.21
N LEU A 368 18.81 22.00 4.38
CA LEU A 368 19.47 21.18 3.37
C LEU A 368 19.66 21.88 2.02
N LYS A 369 18.80 22.84 1.67
CA LYS A 369 18.81 23.49 0.33
C LYS A 369 20.15 24.14 -0.02
N ASP A 370 20.92 24.56 0.98
CA ASP A 370 22.21 25.23 0.78
C ASP A 370 23.35 24.23 0.54
N LYS A 371 23.15 22.96 0.93
CA LYS A 371 24.15 21.87 0.79
C LYS A 371 23.85 20.93 -0.37
N TYR A 372 22.56 20.71 -0.66
CA TYR A 372 22.10 19.73 -1.62
C TYR A 372 21.11 20.37 -2.58
N LYS A 373 21.10 19.88 -3.82
CA LYS A 373 19.99 20.16 -4.73
C LYS A 373 18.83 19.22 -4.39
N ILE A 374 17.63 19.77 -4.27
CA ILE A 374 16.48 19.05 -3.72
C ILE A 374 15.29 19.16 -4.66
N LEU A 375 14.61 18.03 -4.87
CA LEU A 375 13.28 17.95 -5.48
C LEU A 375 12.33 17.29 -4.47
N LEU A 376 11.23 17.96 -4.16
CA LEU A 376 10.16 17.39 -3.35
C LEU A 376 9.03 16.91 -4.27
N ILE A 377 8.62 15.66 -4.13
CA ILE A 377 7.48 15.07 -4.82
C ILE A 377 6.45 14.67 -3.77
N THR A 378 5.21 15.14 -3.94
CA THR A 378 4.14 14.90 -2.98
C THR A 378 2.94 14.24 -3.66
N PRO A 379 2.51 13.04 -3.22
CA PRO A 379 1.30 12.40 -3.75
C PRO A 379 0.05 13.22 -3.40
N ASN A 380 -0.83 13.45 -4.37
CA ASN A 380 -2.06 14.20 -4.16
C ASN A 380 -3.12 13.33 -3.42
N PRO A 381 -3.49 13.68 -2.17
CA PRO A 381 -4.38 12.86 -1.33
C PRO A 381 -5.81 12.75 -1.87
N ILE A 382 -6.27 13.76 -2.62
CA ILE A 382 -7.66 13.85 -3.11
C ILE A 382 -7.98 12.72 -4.07
N LEU A 383 -6.97 12.23 -4.78
CA LEU A 383 -7.10 11.18 -5.79
C LEU A 383 -7.14 9.76 -5.20
N PHE A 384 -7.05 9.64 -3.87
CA PHE A 384 -7.26 8.39 -3.14
C PHE A 384 -8.63 8.31 -2.47
N TYR A 385 -9.50 9.30 -2.68
CA TYR A 385 -10.85 9.32 -2.14
C TYR A 385 -11.78 8.34 -2.89
N ASP A 386 -12.73 7.76 -2.18
CA ASP A 386 -13.70 6.83 -2.77
C ASP A 386 -14.81 7.62 -3.46
N GLU A 387 -14.87 7.54 -4.80
CA GLU A 387 -15.90 8.20 -5.61
C GLU A 387 -17.33 7.84 -5.17
N SER A 388 -17.53 6.61 -4.66
CA SER A 388 -18.84 6.17 -4.16
C SER A 388 -19.29 6.89 -2.87
N LYS A 389 -18.38 7.61 -2.20
CA LYS A 389 -18.63 8.37 -0.97
C LYS A 389 -18.69 9.88 -1.23
N LEU A 390 -18.71 10.31 -2.49
CA LEU A 390 -18.86 11.71 -2.85
C LEU A 390 -20.29 12.17 -2.56
N ASN A 391 -20.40 13.14 -1.65
CA ASN A 391 -21.61 13.89 -1.39
C ASN A 391 -21.24 15.39 -1.30
N LYS A 392 -22.24 16.27 -1.18
CA LYS A 392 -22.02 17.72 -1.17
C LYS A 392 -21.07 18.17 -0.05
N GLU A 393 -21.18 17.60 1.15
CA GLU A 393 -20.33 17.93 2.30
C GLU A 393 -18.89 17.46 2.09
N THR A 394 -18.72 16.22 1.65
CA THR A 394 -17.44 15.62 1.29
C THR A 394 -16.75 16.43 0.18
N LEU A 395 -17.48 16.87 -0.84
CA LEU A 395 -16.92 17.66 -1.94
C LEU A 395 -16.42 19.03 -1.47
N LEU A 396 -17.20 19.71 -0.62
CA LEU A 396 -16.79 20.97 0.02
C LEU A 396 -15.54 20.78 0.89
N TRP A 397 -15.47 19.68 1.63
CA TRP A 397 -14.30 19.33 2.44
C TRP A 397 -13.06 19.06 1.56
N LEU A 398 -13.21 18.28 0.49
CA LEU A 398 -12.12 18.01 -0.48
C LEU A 398 -11.62 19.30 -1.14
N TYR A 399 -12.53 20.19 -1.53
CA TYR A 399 -12.16 21.47 -2.14
C TYR A 399 -11.40 22.38 -1.16
N LYS A 400 -11.81 22.45 0.11
CA LYS A 400 -11.04 23.18 1.13
C LYS A 400 -9.64 22.61 1.32
N ARG A 401 -9.53 21.27 1.37
CA ARG A 401 -8.23 20.57 1.47
C ARG A 401 -7.35 20.82 0.26
N TYR A 402 -7.93 20.89 -0.94
CA TYR A 402 -7.23 21.26 -2.17
C TYR A 402 -6.63 22.68 -2.06
N LEU A 403 -7.43 23.67 -1.65
CA LEU A 403 -6.96 25.05 -1.49
C LEU A 403 -5.84 25.19 -0.45
N GLU A 404 -5.99 24.52 0.70
CA GLU A 404 -4.94 24.46 1.74
C GLU A 404 -3.64 23.89 1.15
N ARG A 405 -3.75 22.81 0.37
CA ARG A 405 -2.60 22.15 -0.27
C ARG A 405 -1.91 23.05 -1.30
N GLU A 406 -2.67 23.72 -2.14
CA GLU A 406 -2.17 24.68 -3.13
C GLU A 406 -1.34 25.80 -2.48
N GLU A 407 -1.82 26.33 -1.36
CA GLU A 407 -1.08 27.35 -0.60
C GLU A 407 0.23 26.79 -0.03
N LEU A 408 0.20 25.55 0.48
CA LEU A 408 1.39 24.85 0.98
C LEU A 408 2.42 24.59 -0.12
N ILE A 409 1.98 24.14 -1.29
CA ILE A 409 2.86 23.92 -2.45
C ILE A 409 3.53 25.23 -2.87
N ARG A 410 2.80 26.35 -2.90
CA ARG A 410 3.39 27.66 -3.19
C ARG A 410 4.43 28.05 -2.14
N LYS A 411 4.18 27.81 -0.86
CA LYS A 411 5.15 28.07 0.21
C LYS A 411 6.41 27.22 0.06
N LEU A 412 6.24 25.92 -0.24
CA LEU A 412 7.35 24.98 -0.43
C LEU A 412 8.17 25.30 -1.69
N ASN A 413 7.53 25.67 -2.80
CA ASN A 413 8.20 26.08 -4.04
C ASN A 413 9.12 27.31 -3.88
N ARG A 414 8.92 28.13 -2.85
CA ARG A 414 9.85 29.23 -2.51
C ARG A 414 11.13 28.75 -1.83
N ILE A 415 11.16 27.49 -1.38
CA ILE A 415 12.27 26.87 -0.66
C ILE A 415 12.96 25.84 -1.56
N VAL A 416 12.20 24.89 -2.09
CA VAL A 416 12.65 23.83 -3.01
C VAL A 416 11.61 23.56 -4.08
N PRO A 417 12.01 23.22 -5.32
CA PRO A 417 11.10 22.72 -6.35
C PRO A 417 10.20 21.60 -5.80
N THR A 418 8.90 21.81 -5.87
CA THR A 418 7.88 20.92 -5.32
C THR A 418 6.89 20.53 -6.40
N LEU A 419 6.78 19.23 -6.65
CA LEU A 419 5.90 18.63 -7.64
C LEU A 419 4.72 17.94 -6.93
N ASP A 420 3.50 18.40 -7.21
CA ASP A 420 2.30 17.70 -6.79
C ASP A 420 1.88 16.69 -7.85
N LEU A 421 1.74 15.43 -7.45
CA LEU A 421 1.48 14.34 -8.38
C LEU A 421 0.25 13.54 -8.01
N GLY A 422 -0.67 13.45 -8.96
CA GLY A 422 -1.74 12.48 -8.98
C GLY A 422 -1.47 11.23 -9.82
N PRO A 423 -2.24 10.14 -9.63
CA PRO A 423 -2.20 8.97 -10.50
C PRO A 423 -2.48 9.28 -11.98
N SER A 424 -3.23 10.35 -12.26
CA SER A 424 -3.63 10.80 -13.61
C SER A 424 -2.84 12.03 -14.09
N ASP A 425 -2.15 12.73 -13.18
CA ASP A 425 -1.43 13.98 -13.48
C ASP A 425 -0.07 13.73 -14.13
N LEU A 426 0.28 12.45 -14.34
CA LEU A 426 1.42 12.06 -15.14
C LEU A 426 1.33 12.67 -16.58
N ILE A 427 0.12 12.83 -17.12
CA ILE A 427 -0.17 13.51 -18.40
C ILE A 427 -0.04 15.05 -18.34
N ASP A 428 -0.57 15.71 -17.29
CA ASP A 428 -0.78 17.16 -17.31
C ASP A 428 0.43 17.98 -16.86
N VAL A 429 1.28 17.42 -15.99
CA VAL A 429 2.59 18.01 -15.63
C VAL A 429 3.49 18.17 -16.88
N VAL A 430 3.32 17.29 -17.87
CA VAL A 430 4.01 17.34 -19.17
C VAL A 430 3.47 18.45 -20.09
N ARG A 431 2.17 18.77 -20.01
CA ARG A 431 1.58 19.86 -20.82
C ARG A 431 1.97 21.25 -20.32
N GLY A 432 2.18 21.41 -19.01
CA GLY A 432 2.57 22.68 -18.39
C GLY A 432 4.00 23.12 -18.70
N ALA A 433 4.94 22.19 -18.93
CA ALA A 433 6.35 22.49 -19.22
C ALA A 433 6.65 22.72 -20.72
N LEU A 434 5.61 22.72 -21.58
CA LEU A 434 5.67 23.00 -23.02
C LEU A 434 4.98 24.32 -23.41
N LYS A 435 4.52 25.08 -22.42
CA LYS A 435 4.23 26.52 -22.54
C LYS A 435 5.27 27.27 -21.74
#